data_AF-A0A7M3X5J1-F1
#
_entry.id   AF-A0A7M3X5J1-F1
#
_cell.length_a   1.000
_cell.length_b   1.000
_cell.length_c   1.000
_cell.angle_alpha   90.00
_cell.angle_beta   90.00
_cell.angle_gamma   90.00
#
_symmetry.space_group_name_H-M   'P 1'
#
loop_
_entity.id
_entity.type
_entity.pdbx_description
1 polymer ?
#
loop_
_entity_poly.entity_id
_entity_poly.type
_entity_poly.pdbx_seq_one_letter_code
_entity_poly.pdbx_strand_id
1 'polypeptide(L)'
;MVTDSDPLLNLLREMALAAGMIAILVLGLFAHTGSMPPLVVVESSSMIHDTNGEIGSIDAGDLVLVHNQPMDTVTTFAEASNPAHPRYGYEQHGMAGDVIIYDKNGEGGTPIIHRAILEVVPNVIKNPDRSAAPDDPTVLHCPDGGSYDDAVMALDGLYGACIMTWNVPGTNVVNQSTITIAFDGEDAAYYDCNRPAHANVEPFLVVWNWTPSQAGIMTLGDNNNCSVDQGPSAVNGSAGVHSASGIVRPIRDSWLIGVAGGEIPWLGTVKLALNTDPASPGTIYVPNSSYFALFLVVAGVLLAPMALEPVLNRFVKNAPEIKQATDEMEEE
;
A
#
# COMPACT_ATOMS: atom_id res chain seq x y z
N MET A 1 -33.64 23.52 -40.32
CA MET A 1 -32.86 24.74 -40.03
C MET A 1 -31.85 24.34 -39.00
N VAL A 2 -30.63 24.01 -39.44
CA VAL A 2 -29.53 23.64 -38.55
C VAL A 2 -29.15 24.92 -37.82
N THR A 3 -29.44 25.00 -36.54
CA THR A 3 -28.95 26.08 -35.67
C THR A 3 -27.43 26.03 -35.72
N ASP A 4 -26.83 27.10 -36.23
CA ASP A 4 -25.40 27.38 -36.17
C ASP A 4 -25.03 27.51 -34.69
N SER A 5 -24.78 26.38 -34.05
CA SER A 5 -24.31 26.33 -32.67
C SER A 5 -22.88 26.85 -32.68
N ASP A 6 -22.64 27.99 -32.03
CA ASP A 6 -21.32 28.59 -31.91
C ASP A 6 -20.29 27.49 -31.55
N PRO A 7 -19.25 27.26 -32.38
CA PRO A 7 -18.32 26.16 -32.17
C PRO A 7 -17.64 26.22 -30.79
N LEU A 8 -17.51 27.43 -30.24
CA LEU A 8 -17.04 27.70 -28.88
C LEU A 8 -18.00 27.19 -27.79
N LEU A 9 -19.32 27.37 -27.97
CA LEU A 9 -20.32 26.94 -27.01
C LEU A 9 -20.43 25.42 -26.95
N ASN A 10 -20.30 24.75 -28.10
CA ASN A 10 -20.23 23.29 -28.17
C ASN A 10 -18.97 22.75 -27.48
N LEU A 11 -17.80 23.32 -27.76
CA LEU A 11 -16.54 22.93 -27.11
C LEU A 11 -16.62 23.11 -25.58
N LEU A 12 -17.15 24.25 -25.10
CA LEU A 12 -17.33 24.50 -23.67
C LEU A 12 -18.27 23.48 -23.03
N ARG A 13 -19.37 23.11 -23.71
CA ARG A 13 -20.30 22.09 -23.24
C ARG A 13 -19.64 20.72 -23.16
N GLU A 14 -18.88 20.32 -24.18
CA GLU A 14 -18.16 19.04 -24.21
C GLU A 14 -17.10 18.98 -23.09
N MET A 15 -16.33 20.05 -22.91
CA MET A 15 -15.37 20.13 -21.80
C MET A 15 -16.06 20.07 -20.44
N ALA A 16 -17.19 20.77 -20.27
CA ALA A 16 -17.95 20.74 -19.02
C ALA A 16 -18.53 19.35 -18.72
N LEU A 17 -19.03 18.64 -19.73
CA LEU A 17 -19.51 17.25 -19.59
C LEU A 17 -18.35 16.31 -19.24
N ALA A 18 -17.21 16.41 -19.92
CA ALA A 18 -16.04 15.60 -19.64
C ALA A 18 -15.49 15.86 -18.21
N ALA A 19 -15.36 17.12 -17.82
CA ALA A 19 -14.93 17.50 -16.48
C ALA A 19 -15.93 17.04 -15.41
N GLY A 20 -17.24 17.17 -15.67
CA GLY A 20 -18.30 16.68 -14.79
C GLY A 20 -18.24 15.16 -14.60
N MET A 21 -18.03 14.41 -15.68
CA MET A 21 -17.87 12.95 -15.61
C MET A 21 -16.64 12.55 -14.80
N ILE A 22 -15.49 13.19 -15.04
CA ILE A 22 -14.25 12.93 -14.27
C ILE A 22 -14.47 13.28 -12.80
N ALA A 23 -15.11 14.42 -12.50
CA ALA A 23 -15.40 14.82 -11.12
C ALA A 23 -16.30 13.79 -10.41
N ILE A 24 -17.35 13.28 -11.08
CA ILE A 24 -18.22 12.24 -10.51
C ILE A 24 -17.43 10.96 -10.25
N LEU A 25 -16.54 10.55 -11.17
CA LEU A 25 -15.70 9.36 -10.99
C LEU A 25 -14.74 9.55 -9.81
N VAL A 26 -14.00 10.65 -9.76
CA VAL A 26 -13.05 10.94 -8.67
C VAL A 26 -13.76 11.05 -7.32
N LEU A 27 -14.90 11.74 -7.26
CA LEU A 27 -15.70 11.85 -6.04
C LEU A 27 -16.30 10.49 -5.63
N GLY A 28 -16.72 9.68 -6.59
CA GLY A 28 -17.20 8.32 -6.34
C GLY A 28 -16.10 7.42 -5.78
N LEU A 29 -14.90 7.48 -6.35
CA LEU A 29 -13.74 6.76 -5.84
C LEU A 29 -13.37 7.26 -4.45
N PHE A 30 -13.28 8.57 -4.24
CA PHE A 30 -12.99 9.15 -2.92
C PHE A 30 -14.03 8.74 -1.87
N ALA A 31 -15.32 8.76 -2.21
CA ALA A 31 -16.38 8.31 -1.31
C ALA A 31 -16.28 6.81 -0.98
N HIS A 32 -15.73 6.00 -1.89
CA HIS A 32 -15.54 4.56 -1.67
C HIS A 32 -14.25 4.24 -0.90
N THR A 33 -13.15 4.92 -1.20
CA THR A 33 -11.83 4.63 -0.64
C THR A 33 -11.51 5.42 0.61
N GLY A 34 -12.11 6.60 0.80
CA GLY A 34 -11.85 7.49 1.92
C GLY A 34 -10.45 8.14 1.92
N SER A 35 -9.67 7.97 0.84
CA SER A 35 -8.28 8.39 0.72
C SER A 35 -8.08 9.31 -0.49
N MET A 36 -7.12 10.23 -0.40
CA MET A 36 -6.64 11.03 -1.54
C MET A 36 -5.11 10.98 -1.57
N PRO A 37 -4.48 10.48 -2.65
CA PRO A 37 -5.11 9.98 -3.89
C PRO A 37 -5.80 8.61 -3.72
N PRO A 38 -6.94 8.35 -4.39
CA PRO A 38 -7.67 7.08 -4.26
C PRO A 38 -7.03 5.92 -5.04
N LEU A 39 -6.12 6.26 -5.97
CA LEU A 39 -5.41 5.34 -6.85
C LEU A 39 -3.94 5.74 -6.93
N VAL A 40 -3.05 4.77 -6.76
CA VAL A 40 -1.60 4.93 -6.93
C VAL A 40 -1.09 4.00 -8.03
N VAL A 41 -0.02 4.41 -8.70
CA VAL A 41 0.65 3.58 -9.71
C VAL A 41 1.86 2.92 -9.07
N VAL A 42 2.04 1.64 -9.35
CA VAL A 42 3.22 0.89 -8.94
C VAL A 42 4.36 1.17 -9.90
N GLU A 43 5.45 1.76 -9.41
CA GLU A 43 6.59 2.16 -10.25
C GLU A 43 7.76 1.17 -10.20
N SER A 44 7.77 0.19 -9.28
CA SER A 44 8.93 -0.67 -9.01
C SER A 44 8.56 -2.13 -8.83
N SER A 45 9.57 -3.02 -8.95
CA SER A 45 9.41 -4.47 -8.82
C SER A 45 9.60 -4.99 -7.39
N SER A 46 9.45 -4.16 -6.34
CA SER A 46 9.70 -4.59 -4.96
C SER A 46 8.59 -5.47 -4.36
N MET A 47 7.42 -5.53 -5.01
CA MET A 47 6.25 -6.28 -4.53
C MET A 47 5.83 -7.47 -5.42
N ILE A 48 6.62 -7.78 -6.46
CA ILE A 48 6.30 -8.84 -7.42
C ILE A 48 6.52 -10.23 -6.81
N HIS A 49 5.73 -11.23 -7.20
CA HIS A 49 5.98 -12.63 -6.83
C HIS A 49 6.50 -13.46 -8.01
N ASP A 50 6.13 -13.10 -9.25
CA ASP A 50 6.67 -13.66 -10.49
C ASP A 50 7.22 -12.56 -11.40
N THR A 51 8.39 -12.82 -11.99
CA THR A 51 9.03 -11.98 -13.01
C THR A 51 8.20 -11.77 -14.29
N ASN A 52 7.26 -12.67 -14.63
CA ASN A 52 6.38 -12.51 -15.80
C ASN A 52 5.10 -11.71 -15.50
N GLY A 53 4.89 -11.36 -14.22
CA GLY A 53 3.68 -10.74 -13.70
C GLY A 53 2.58 -11.77 -13.39
N GLU A 54 1.86 -11.55 -12.29
CA GLU A 54 0.80 -12.41 -11.79
C GLU A 54 -0.38 -11.59 -11.28
N ILE A 55 -1.59 -11.95 -11.73
CA ILE A 55 -2.83 -11.33 -11.21
C ILE A 55 -3.02 -11.79 -9.76
N GLY A 56 -3.13 -10.83 -8.85
CA GLY A 56 -3.19 -11.04 -7.41
C GLY A 56 -1.90 -10.65 -6.69
N SER A 57 -0.85 -10.25 -7.41
CA SER A 57 0.37 -9.65 -6.86
C SER A 57 0.56 -8.23 -7.41
N ILE A 58 1.26 -7.37 -6.67
CA ILE A 58 1.40 -5.96 -7.06
C ILE A 58 2.58 -5.82 -8.04
N ASP A 59 2.26 -5.72 -9.33
CA ASP A 59 3.25 -5.58 -10.39
C ASP A 59 3.48 -4.13 -10.84
N ALA A 60 4.68 -3.86 -11.34
CA ALA A 60 5.00 -2.57 -11.92
C ALA A 60 4.12 -2.29 -13.14
N GLY A 61 3.45 -1.14 -13.13
CA GLY A 61 2.46 -0.77 -14.14
C GLY A 61 1.01 -1.06 -13.74
N ASP A 62 0.77 -1.59 -12.55
CA ASP A 62 -0.58 -1.73 -12.01
C ASP A 62 -1.05 -0.45 -11.30
N LEU A 63 -2.37 -0.31 -11.19
CA LEU A 63 -3.01 0.70 -10.36
C LEU A 63 -3.55 0.02 -9.10
N VAL A 64 -3.21 0.54 -7.93
CA VAL A 64 -3.71 0.01 -6.65
C VAL A 64 -4.69 1.01 -6.06
N LEU A 65 -5.87 0.51 -5.67
CA LEU A 65 -6.83 1.28 -4.87
C LEU A 65 -6.29 1.44 -3.46
N VAL A 66 -6.30 2.66 -2.93
CA VAL A 66 -5.79 2.92 -1.57
C VAL A 66 -6.98 3.11 -0.65
N HIS A 67 -7.17 2.28 0.37
CA HIS A 67 -8.26 2.47 1.34
C HIS A 67 -7.74 3.17 2.59
N ASN A 68 -8.38 4.27 2.98
CA ASN A 68 -8.07 4.93 4.23
C ASN A 68 -8.58 4.07 5.39
N GLN A 69 -7.66 3.60 6.23
CA GLN A 69 -7.94 2.80 7.41
C GLN A 69 -7.00 3.24 8.53
N PRO A 70 -7.48 3.29 9.78
CA PRO A 70 -6.62 3.60 10.91
C PRO A 70 -5.61 2.46 11.14
N MET A 71 -4.44 2.82 11.66
CA MET A 71 -3.33 1.87 11.80
C MET A 71 -3.66 0.65 12.68
N ASP A 72 -4.55 0.79 13.67
CA ASP A 72 -5.00 -0.30 14.56
C ASP A 72 -5.80 -1.41 13.85
N THR A 73 -6.25 -1.16 12.62
CA THR A 73 -6.95 -2.15 11.80
C THR A 73 -6.03 -2.94 10.87
N VAL A 74 -4.79 -2.47 10.68
CA VAL A 74 -3.78 -3.12 9.84
C VAL A 74 -3.37 -4.44 10.48
N THR A 75 -3.46 -5.52 9.71
CA THR A 75 -3.02 -6.84 10.14
C THR A 75 -1.61 -7.10 9.62
N THR A 76 -0.64 -7.29 10.50
CA THR A 76 0.74 -7.57 10.10
C THR A 76 0.95 -9.03 9.70
N PHE A 77 2.02 -9.33 8.97
CA PHE A 77 2.41 -10.69 8.60
C PHE A 77 2.58 -11.59 9.84
N ALA A 78 3.22 -11.08 10.90
CA ALA A 78 3.40 -11.81 12.15
C ALA A 78 2.06 -12.20 12.80
N GLU A 79 1.08 -11.29 12.82
CA GLU A 79 -0.25 -11.53 13.35
C GLU A 79 -1.10 -12.45 12.48
N ALA A 80 -1.09 -12.22 11.17
CA ALA A 80 -1.83 -13.04 10.20
C ALA A 80 -1.32 -14.48 10.15
N SER A 81 -0.06 -14.70 10.50
CA SER A 81 0.57 -16.02 10.41
C SER A 81 0.66 -16.77 11.74
N ASN A 82 0.24 -16.16 12.85
CA ASN A 82 0.24 -16.80 14.16
C ASN A 82 -1.09 -17.55 14.40
N PRO A 83 -1.09 -18.89 14.56
CA PRO A 83 -2.32 -19.67 14.80
C PRO A 83 -3.12 -19.31 16.05
N ALA A 84 -2.48 -18.67 17.03
CA ALA A 84 -3.13 -18.21 18.26
C ALA A 84 -3.78 -16.82 18.12
N HIS A 85 -3.54 -16.11 17.01
CA HIS A 85 -4.05 -14.77 16.79
C HIS A 85 -5.43 -14.78 16.10
N PRO A 86 -6.37 -13.87 16.43
CA PRO A 86 -7.70 -13.85 15.82
C PRO A 86 -7.71 -13.61 14.30
N ARG A 87 -6.65 -13.01 13.76
CA ARG A 87 -6.47 -12.72 12.33
C ARG A 87 -5.72 -13.81 11.57
N TYR A 88 -5.53 -14.98 12.17
CA TYR A 88 -4.80 -16.08 11.54
C TYR A 88 -5.40 -16.47 10.18
N GLY A 89 -4.54 -16.64 9.17
CA GLY A 89 -4.93 -17.02 7.81
C GLY A 89 -5.46 -15.87 6.96
N TYR A 90 -5.36 -14.62 7.44
CA TYR A 90 -5.66 -13.45 6.63
C TYR A 90 -4.55 -13.19 5.60
N GLU A 91 -4.91 -13.10 4.33
CA GLU A 91 -3.98 -12.90 3.22
C GLU A 91 -4.41 -11.73 2.35
N GLN A 92 -3.41 -10.99 1.86
CA GLN A 92 -3.57 -9.91 0.93
C GLN A 92 -2.45 -9.92 -0.11
N HIS A 93 -2.83 -9.77 -1.38
CA HIS A 93 -1.94 -9.84 -2.53
C HIS A 93 -1.04 -11.09 -2.50
N GLY A 94 -1.64 -12.28 -2.34
CA GLY A 94 -0.93 -13.56 -2.43
C GLY A 94 -0.14 -14.02 -1.19
N MET A 95 0.00 -13.19 -0.14
CA MET A 95 0.68 -13.57 1.09
C MET A 95 -0.02 -13.04 2.35
N ALA A 96 0.38 -13.53 3.52
CA ALA A 96 -0.20 -13.13 4.81
C ALA A 96 0.03 -11.64 5.14
N GLY A 97 -0.94 -11.03 5.82
CA GLY A 97 -0.88 -9.64 6.27
C GLY A 97 -1.17 -8.61 5.17
N ASP A 98 -1.37 -7.36 5.60
CA ASP A 98 -1.72 -6.24 4.73
C ASP A 98 -0.50 -5.63 4.02
N VAL A 99 -0.75 -5.06 2.84
CA VAL A 99 0.18 -4.16 2.15
C VAL A 99 -0.26 -2.73 2.41
N ILE A 100 0.66 -1.90 2.90
CA ILE A 100 0.36 -0.52 3.27
C ILE A 100 1.10 0.49 2.38
N ILE A 101 0.45 1.64 2.18
CA ILE A 101 0.98 2.79 1.47
C ILE A 101 1.28 3.87 2.48
N TYR A 102 2.51 4.37 2.52
CA TYR A 102 2.93 5.34 3.54
C TYR A 102 3.93 6.37 3.02
N ASP A 103 3.98 7.51 3.71
CA ASP A 103 4.96 8.56 3.50
C ASP A 103 6.26 8.30 4.26
N LYS A 104 7.39 8.50 3.59
CA LYS A 104 8.71 8.31 4.19
C LYS A 104 8.95 9.36 5.30
N ASN A 105 8.96 8.92 6.56
CA ASN A 105 9.11 9.78 7.74
C ASN A 105 8.11 10.96 7.81
N GLY A 106 6.97 10.88 7.10
CA GLY A 106 5.97 11.96 7.02
C GLY A 106 6.40 13.17 6.17
N GLU A 107 7.42 13.04 5.33
CA GLU A 107 8.00 14.14 4.54
C GLU A 107 7.31 14.36 3.18
N GLY A 108 6.28 13.58 2.87
CA GLY A 108 5.64 13.55 1.56
C GLY A 108 6.56 13.04 0.44
N GLY A 109 6.13 13.24 -0.81
CA GLY A 109 6.85 12.80 -2.01
C GLY A 109 6.29 11.50 -2.58
N THR A 110 7.12 10.68 -3.21
CA THR A 110 6.69 9.37 -3.73
C THR A 110 6.46 8.41 -2.55
N PRO A 111 5.22 7.94 -2.33
CA PRO A 111 4.93 7.02 -1.26
C PRO A 111 5.53 5.64 -1.54
N ILE A 112 5.70 4.85 -0.48
CA ILE A 112 6.18 3.46 -0.57
C ILE A 112 5.00 2.52 -0.36
N ILE A 113 4.99 1.42 -1.11
CA ILE A 113 3.98 0.36 -1.04
C ILE A 113 4.71 -0.92 -0.65
N HIS A 114 4.58 -1.35 0.61
CA HIS A 114 5.26 -2.54 1.13
C HIS A 114 4.37 -3.29 2.13
N ARG A 115 4.69 -4.55 2.38
CA ARG A 115 3.96 -5.40 3.33
C ARG A 115 4.26 -4.99 4.76
N ALA A 116 3.22 -4.95 5.59
CA ALA A 116 3.34 -4.80 7.04
C ALA A 116 3.83 -6.12 7.65
N ILE A 117 5.07 -6.17 8.14
CA ILE A 117 5.67 -7.40 8.65
C ILE A 117 5.33 -7.63 10.12
N LEU A 118 5.56 -6.62 10.95
CA LEU A 118 5.27 -6.66 12.39
C LEU A 118 5.02 -5.25 12.91
N GLU A 119 4.26 -5.14 13.99
CA GLU A 119 4.04 -3.89 14.71
C GLU A 119 4.86 -3.88 16.00
N VAL A 120 5.51 -2.76 16.31
CA VAL A 120 6.19 -2.53 17.58
C VAL A 120 5.39 -1.57 18.44
N VAL A 121 4.90 -2.09 19.57
CA VAL A 121 4.02 -1.36 20.49
C VAL A 121 4.75 -1.07 21.80
N PRO A 122 4.67 0.16 22.34
CA PRO A 122 5.25 0.48 23.64
C PRO A 122 4.65 -0.37 24.76
N ASN A 123 5.49 -0.88 25.67
CA ASN A 123 5.03 -1.63 26.85
C ASN A 123 5.27 -0.87 28.15
N VAL A 124 6.54 -0.63 28.51
CA VAL A 124 6.91 0.19 29.66
C VAL A 124 7.37 1.54 29.16
N ILE A 125 6.71 2.60 29.62
CA ILE A 125 7.04 3.99 29.29
C ILE A 125 7.48 4.77 30.53
N LYS A 126 8.34 5.77 30.34
CA LYS A 126 8.76 6.75 31.34
C LYS A 126 8.58 8.17 30.82
N ASN A 127 8.51 9.13 31.74
CA ASN A 127 8.55 10.54 31.38
C ASN A 127 9.93 10.90 30.84
N PRO A 128 10.01 11.67 29.74
CA PRO A 128 11.27 12.15 29.23
C PRO A 128 11.79 13.32 30.06
N ASP A 129 13.06 13.66 29.88
CA ASP A 129 13.61 14.94 30.31
C ASP A 129 12.97 16.07 29.48
N ARG A 130 12.12 16.85 30.15
CA ARG A 130 11.40 17.98 29.57
C ARG A 130 12.28 19.22 29.33
N SER A 131 13.54 19.19 29.76
CA SER A 131 14.50 20.26 29.50
C SER A 131 15.22 20.11 28.15
N ALA A 132 15.17 18.93 27.54
CA ALA A 132 15.71 18.67 26.20
C ALA A 132 14.88 19.39 25.13
N ALA A 133 15.56 19.93 24.12
CA ALA A 133 14.93 20.56 22.96
C ALA A 133 14.24 19.51 22.07
N PRO A 134 13.21 19.85 21.28
CA PRO A 134 12.48 18.87 20.47
C PRO A 134 13.33 18.11 19.42
N ASP A 135 14.44 18.70 18.98
CA ASP A 135 15.39 18.15 18.01
C ASP A 135 16.60 17.47 18.67
N ASP A 136 16.63 17.39 20.00
CA ASP A 136 17.72 16.72 20.70
C ASP A 136 17.69 15.19 20.47
N PRO A 137 18.85 14.54 20.50
CA PRO A 137 18.91 13.09 20.38
C PRO A 137 18.19 12.38 21.55
N THR A 138 17.73 11.15 21.28
CA THR A 138 17.02 10.31 22.26
C THR A 138 17.70 10.17 23.62
N VAL A 139 19.04 10.27 23.68
CA VAL A 139 19.81 10.15 24.93
C VAL A 139 19.58 11.35 25.87
N LEU A 140 19.31 12.53 25.31
CA LEU A 140 19.00 13.72 26.10
C LEU A 140 17.55 13.69 26.59
N HIS A 141 16.61 13.24 25.75
CA HIS A 141 15.24 13.01 26.18
C HIS A 141 15.10 11.86 27.18
N CYS A 142 15.90 10.80 27.02
CA CYS A 142 15.82 9.56 27.80
C CYS A 142 17.19 9.22 28.40
N PRO A 143 17.64 9.94 29.44
CA PRO A 143 18.96 9.73 30.06
C PRO A 143 19.09 8.36 30.76
N ASP A 144 17.96 7.78 31.17
CA ASP A 144 17.85 6.43 31.74
C ASP A 144 17.87 5.31 30.69
N GLY A 145 18.02 5.66 29.40
CA GLY A 145 17.90 4.74 28.26
C GLY A 145 16.48 4.63 27.71
N GLY A 146 16.33 3.80 26.68
CA GLY A 146 15.09 3.67 25.90
C GLY A 146 15.08 4.55 24.65
N SER A 147 13.97 4.51 23.93
CA SER A 147 13.76 5.30 22.70
C SER A 147 12.72 6.38 22.95
N TYR A 148 13.05 7.60 22.57
CA TYR A 148 12.12 8.73 22.66
C TYR A 148 11.13 8.72 21.49
N ASP A 149 9.84 8.75 21.81
CA ASP A 149 8.76 8.88 20.84
C ASP A 149 7.87 10.07 21.19
N ASP A 150 7.84 11.05 20.28
CA ASP A 150 7.08 12.30 20.40
C ASP A 150 5.56 12.13 20.21
N ALA A 151 5.10 11.02 19.64
CA ALA A 151 3.68 10.74 19.41
C ALA A 151 3.03 9.98 20.57
N VAL A 152 3.81 9.42 21.50
CA VAL A 152 3.30 8.65 22.65
C VAL A 152 3.06 9.57 23.84
N MET A 153 1.91 9.42 24.50
CA MET A 153 1.59 10.15 25.72
C MET A 153 2.32 9.53 26.92
N ALA A 154 3.10 10.35 27.63
CA ALA A 154 3.82 9.96 28.84
C ALA A 154 2.91 9.94 30.08
N LEU A 155 3.47 9.48 31.22
CA LEU A 155 2.74 9.34 32.49
C LEU A 155 2.36 10.70 33.11
N ASP A 156 3.03 11.79 32.71
CA ASP A 156 2.68 13.17 33.06
C ASP A 156 1.51 13.75 32.25
N GLY A 157 0.96 12.99 31.28
CA GLY A 157 -0.16 13.41 30.43
C GLY A 157 0.25 14.32 29.26
N LEU A 158 1.55 14.50 29.02
CA LEU A 158 2.07 15.24 27.87
C LEU A 158 2.60 14.27 26.80
N TYR A 159 2.53 14.66 25.53
CA TYR A 159 3.15 13.92 24.42
C TYR A 159 4.69 13.94 24.53
N GLY A 160 5.32 12.90 24.01
CA GLY A 160 6.74 12.62 24.23
C GLY A 160 6.94 11.69 25.40
N ALA A 161 7.29 10.43 25.13
CA ALA A 161 7.56 9.40 26.12
C ALA A 161 8.85 8.64 25.83
N CYS A 162 9.54 8.21 26.88
CA CYS A 162 10.67 7.29 26.78
C CYS A 162 10.16 5.86 26.83
N ILE A 163 10.26 5.14 25.71
CA ILE A 163 9.85 3.75 25.60
C ILE A 163 11.01 2.88 26.08
N MET A 164 10.81 2.18 27.18
CA MET A 164 11.82 1.34 27.81
C MET A 164 11.79 -0.09 27.27
N THR A 165 10.59 -0.61 27.01
CA THR A 165 10.39 -1.95 26.47
C THR A 165 9.23 -1.99 25.49
N TRP A 166 9.26 -3.02 24.64
CA TRP A 166 8.41 -3.21 23.49
C TRP A 166 7.65 -4.53 23.57
N ASN A 167 6.47 -4.55 22.98
CA ASN A 167 5.72 -5.75 22.62
C ASN A 167 5.63 -5.84 21.10
N VAL A 168 5.56 -7.06 20.58
CA VAL A 168 5.31 -7.32 19.15
C VAL A 168 4.11 -8.25 19.04
N PRO A 169 2.90 -7.72 18.75
CA PRO A 169 1.71 -8.52 18.49
C PRO A 169 1.97 -9.61 17.43
N GLY A 170 1.31 -10.75 17.59
CA GLY A 170 1.54 -11.91 16.71
C GLY A 170 2.81 -12.71 17.00
N THR A 171 3.62 -12.34 18.01
CA THR A 171 4.85 -13.07 18.37
C THR A 171 4.96 -13.33 19.87
N ASN A 172 6.04 -13.98 20.29
CA ASN A 172 6.35 -14.24 21.70
C ASN A 172 7.08 -13.07 22.40
N VAL A 173 7.35 -11.97 21.70
CA VAL A 173 8.10 -10.82 22.25
C VAL A 173 7.17 -9.94 23.09
N VAL A 174 7.35 -10.02 24.41
CA VAL A 174 6.63 -9.21 25.40
C VAL A 174 7.61 -8.60 26.39
N ASN A 175 7.47 -7.30 26.64
CA ASN A 175 8.24 -6.52 27.60
C ASN A 175 9.76 -6.65 27.41
N GLN A 176 10.24 -6.52 26.17
CA GLN A 176 11.67 -6.62 25.84
C GLN A 176 12.27 -5.26 25.48
N SER A 177 13.49 -4.97 25.92
CA SER A 177 14.20 -3.73 25.54
C SER A 177 14.73 -3.77 24.10
N THR A 178 15.02 -4.96 23.58
CA THR A 178 15.42 -5.20 22.19
C THR A 178 14.59 -6.34 21.60
N ILE A 179 14.35 -6.29 20.29
CA ILE A 179 13.51 -7.23 19.58
C ILE A 179 14.41 -8.18 18.80
N THR A 180 14.19 -9.48 19.01
CA THR A 180 14.85 -10.54 18.25
C THR A 180 13.80 -11.58 17.87
N ILE A 181 13.58 -11.77 16.57
CA ILE A 181 12.55 -12.64 16.02
C ILE A 181 13.12 -13.31 14.76
N ALA A 182 13.02 -14.63 14.69
CA ALA A 182 13.30 -15.42 13.50
C ALA A 182 11.98 -15.84 12.84
N PHE A 183 11.82 -15.53 11.55
CA PHE A 183 10.70 -15.98 10.72
C PHE A 183 11.06 -17.28 10.02
N ASP A 184 11.34 -18.33 10.80
CA ASP A 184 11.83 -19.63 10.35
C ASP A 184 10.74 -20.73 10.28
N GLY A 185 9.52 -20.41 10.71
CA GLY A 185 8.41 -21.35 10.82
C GLY A 185 8.26 -22.00 12.20
N GLU A 186 9.19 -21.77 13.14
CA GLU A 186 9.12 -22.24 14.52
C GLU A 186 8.69 -21.12 15.48
N ASP A 187 9.46 -20.02 15.54
CA ASP A 187 9.20 -18.90 16.46
C ASP A 187 8.19 -17.90 15.91
N ALA A 188 8.26 -17.66 14.61
CA ALA A 188 7.27 -16.94 13.81
C ALA A 188 7.12 -17.65 12.46
N ALA A 189 6.09 -17.32 11.69
CA ALA A 189 5.88 -17.96 10.41
C ALA A 189 7.06 -17.77 9.45
N TYR A 190 7.25 -18.73 8.55
CA TYR A 190 8.37 -18.72 7.61
C TYR A 190 8.22 -17.57 6.60
N TYR A 191 9.22 -16.69 6.53
CA TYR A 191 9.31 -15.65 5.51
C TYR A 191 10.57 -15.87 4.67
N ASP A 192 10.41 -16.21 3.40
CA ASP A 192 11.53 -16.47 2.49
C ASP A 192 12.18 -15.17 2.01
N CYS A 193 13.48 -15.03 2.20
CA CYS A 193 14.24 -13.89 1.70
C CYS A 193 14.69 -14.05 0.26
N ASN A 194 14.41 -15.18 -0.41
CA ASN A 194 14.78 -15.43 -1.81
C ASN A 194 16.26 -15.13 -2.13
N ARG A 195 17.15 -15.32 -1.15
CA ARG A 195 18.58 -15.04 -1.24
C ARG A 195 19.41 -16.29 -0.96
N PRO A 196 20.54 -16.50 -1.64
CA PRO A 196 21.43 -17.61 -1.33
C PRO A 196 21.98 -17.47 0.09
N ALA A 197 21.81 -18.51 0.91
CA ALA A 197 22.40 -18.56 2.23
C ALA A 197 23.94 -18.50 2.11
N HIS A 198 24.52 -17.41 2.59
CA HIS A 198 25.97 -17.22 2.69
C HIS A 198 26.33 -17.01 4.17
N ALA A 199 27.54 -17.39 4.57
CA ALA A 199 27.94 -17.46 5.98
C ALA A 199 27.51 -16.22 6.79
N ASN A 200 26.65 -16.43 7.80
CA ASN A 200 26.01 -15.44 8.68
C ASN A 200 24.83 -14.64 8.10
N VAL A 201 24.19 -15.14 7.04
CA VAL A 201 22.96 -14.57 6.48
C VAL A 201 21.97 -15.71 6.24
N GLU A 202 20.91 -15.74 7.03
CA GLU A 202 19.84 -16.73 6.96
C GLU A 202 19.03 -16.56 5.66
N PRO A 203 18.48 -17.65 5.09
CA PRO A 203 17.61 -17.58 3.92
C PRO A 203 16.22 -17.02 4.26
N PHE A 204 15.91 -16.84 5.54
CA PHE A 204 14.64 -16.30 6.03
C PHE A 204 14.84 -15.00 6.81
N LEU A 205 13.74 -14.29 7.06
CA LEU A 205 13.79 -12.98 7.72
C LEU A 205 14.18 -13.13 9.19
N VAL A 206 15.22 -12.41 9.61
CA VAL A 206 15.68 -12.38 11.01
C VAL A 206 15.83 -10.94 11.46
N VAL A 207 14.96 -10.54 12.40
CA VAL A 207 15.10 -9.30 13.15
C VAL A 207 16.02 -9.60 14.33
N TRP A 208 17.13 -8.88 14.45
CA TRP A 208 18.16 -9.21 15.44
C TRP A 208 18.56 -8.02 16.29
N ASN A 209 18.38 -8.14 17.60
CA ASN A 209 18.77 -7.16 18.61
C ASN A 209 18.39 -5.72 18.23
N TRP A 210 17.19 -5.55 17.69
CA TRP A 210 16.70 -4.29 17.19
C TRP A 210 16.10 -3.46 18.33
N THR A 211 16.51 -2.19 18.43
CA THR A 211 15.84 -1.20 19.27
C THR A 211 15.08 -0.24 18.36
N PRO A 212 13.74 -0.33 18.28
CA PRO A 212 12.95 0.58 17.47
C PRO A 212 13.17 2.03 17.90
N SER A 213 13.21 2.95 16.94
CA SER A 213 13.33 4.38 17.22
C SER A 213 12.02 5.01 17.70
N GLN A 214 10.88 4.36 17.43
CA GLN A 214 9.53 4.79 17.77
C GLN A 214 8.54 3.63 17.64
N ALA A 215 7.32 3.80 18.12
CA ALA A 215 6.21 2.91 17.87
C ALA A 215 5.79 2.94 16.39
N GLY A 216 5.40 1.80 15.83
CA GLY A 216 5.02 1.73 14.42
C GLY A 216 5.10 0.34 13.82
N ILE A 217 4.83 0.26 12.52
CA ILE A 217 4.94 -0.97 11.72
C ILE A 217 6.32 -1.04 11.05
N MET A 218 6.96 -2.21 11.10
CA MET A 218 8.07 -2.56 10.23
C MET A 218 7.54 -3.04 8.88
N THR A 219 8.12 -2.54 7.80
CA THR A 219 7.66 -2.80 6.44
C THR A 219 8.75 -3.43 5.58
N LEU A 220 8.34 -4.24 4.61
CA LEU A 220 9.22 -4.96 3.71
C LEU A 220 8.56 -5.16 2.34
N GLY A 221 9.34 -4.98 1.27
CA GLY A 221 8.90 -5.38 -0.06
C GLY A 221 9.01 -6.88 -0.25
N ASP A 222 7.99 -7.50 -0.83
CA ASP A 222 7.91 -8.94 -1.03
C ASP A 222 9.09 -9.50 -1.86
N ASN A 223 9.62 -8.70 -2.80
CA ASN A 223 10.76 -9.02 -3.66
C ASN A 223 11.93 -8.05 -3.45
N ASN A 224 12.44 -7.96 -2.23
CA ASN A 224 13.57 -7.09 -1.90
C ASN A 224 14.72 -7.78 -1.13
N ASN A 225 14.73 -9.11 -1.10
CA ASN A 225 15.75 -9.93 -0.42
C ASN A 225 15.85 -9.73 1.11
N CYS A 226 14.72 -9.50 1.78
CA CYS A 226 14.65 -9.17 3.21
C CYS A 226 15.40 -7.88 3.60
N SER A 227 15.51 -6.93 2.67
CA SER A 227 16.01 -5.59 2.99
C SER A 227 14.87 -4.76 3.58
N VAL A 228 14.63 -4.86 4.89
CA VAL A 228 13.55 -4.10 5.57
C VAL A 228 13.75 -2.59 5.42
N ASP A 229 12.65 -1.85 5.39
CA ASP A 229 12.69 -0.41 5.15
C ASP A 229 13.36 0.36 6.28
N GLN A 230 13.29 -0.19 7.50
CA GLN A 230 13.91 0.34 8.71
C GLN A 230 15.43 0.12 8.77
N GLY A 231 15.98 -0.58 7.78
CA GLY A 231 17.42 -0.66 7.52
C GLY A 231 18.20 -1.62 8.43
N PRO A 232 19.53 -1.46 8.47
CA PRO A 232 20.44 -2.48 9.00
C PRO A 232 20.42 -2.62 10.51
N SER A 233 19.84 -1.66 11.23
CA SER A 233 19.65 -1.75 12.69
C SER A 233 18.58 -2.77 13.07
N ALA A 234 17.64 -3.06 12.16
CA ALA A 234 16.59 -4.04 12.36
C ALA A 234 16.98 -5.42 11.84
N VAL A 235 17.46 -5.48 10.59
CA VAL A 235 17.83 -6.73 9.90
C VAL A 235 19.19 -6.55 9.25
N ASN A 236 20.14 -7.42 9.60
CA ASN A 236 21.49 -7.34 9.08
C ASN A 236 21.52 -7.46 7.55
N GLY A 237 22.30 -6.59 6.90
CA GLY A 237 22.38 -6.51 5.44
C GLY A 237 21.26 -5.72 4.74
N SER A 238 20.28 -5.19 5.49
CA SER A 238 19.26 -4.32 4.91
C SER A 238 19.82 -2.95 4.54
N ALA A 239 19.49 -2.46 3.34
CA ALA A 239 19.87 -1.12 2.91
C ALA A 239 19.02 -0.03 3.57
N GLY A 240 17.77 -0.36 3.92
CA GLY A 240 16.76 0.59 4.36
C GLY A 240 16.22 1.47 3.23
N VAL A 241 15.05 2.05 3.45
CA VAL A 241 14.52 3.12 2.59
C VAL A 241 14.96 4.46 3.18
N HIS A 242 15.44 5.36 2.32
CA HIS A 242 15.96 6.66 2.73
C HIS A 242 15.00 7.79 2.35
N SER A 243 14.87 8.74 3.27
CA SER A 243 14.18 10.02 3.12
C SER A 243 15.16 11.17 3.38
N ALA A 244 14.71 12.42 3.35
CA ALA A 244 15.57 13.58 3.61
C ALA A 244 16.14 13.58 5.04
N SER A 245 15.39 13.04 6.02
CA SER A 245 15.83 12.86 7.40
C SER A 245 16.62 11.57 7.69
N GLY A 246 16.89 10.75 6.67
CA GLY A 246 17.64 9.50 6.81
C GLY A 246 16.78 8.25 6.62
N ILE A 247 17.14 7.16 7.30
CA ILE A 247 16.41 5.89 7.14
C ILE A 247 14.98 6.02 7.68
N VAL A 248 14.03 5.41 6.98
CA VAL A 248 12.63 5.36 7.37
C VAL A 248 12.49 4.68 8.73
N ARG A 249 11.82 5.34 9.67
CA ARG A 249 11.51 4.79 11.00
C ARG A 249 10.30 3.85 10.93
N PRO A 250 9.98 3.06 11.97
CA PRO A 250 8.71 2.32 12.05
C PRO A 250 7.52 3.20 11.69
N ILE A 251 6.63 2.72 10.82
CA ILE A 251 5.54 3.53 10.27
C ILE A 251 4.50 3.78 11.34
N ARG A 252 4.32 5.04 11.74
CA ARG A 252 3.28 5.47 12.68
C ARG A 252 2.01 5.86 11.94
N ASP A 253 0.89 5.92 12.66
CA ASP A 253 -0.45 6.20 12.12
C ASP A 253 -0.51 7.46 11.25
N SER A 254 0.14 8.55 11.67
CA SER A 254 0.15 9.81 10.91
C SER A 254 0.91 9.76 9.58
N TRP A 255 1.68 8.71 9.31
CA TRP A 255 2.40 8.52 8.05
C TRP A 255 1.72 7.50 7.13
N LEU A 256 0.73 6.78 7.64
CA LEU A 256 -0.06 5.82 6.86
C LEU A 256 -1.01 6.60 5.95
N ILE A 257 -0.88 6.38 4.65
CA ILE A 257 -1.79 6.96 3.64
C ILE A 257 -3.01 6.05 3.48
N GLY A 258 -2.80 4.73 3.53
CA GLY A 258 -3.85 3.74 3.52
C GLY A 258 -3.35 2.32 3.31
N VAL A 259 -4.28 1.38 3.28
CA VAL A 259 -4.05 -0.04 2.99
C VAL A 259 -4.33 -0.28 1.51
N ALA A 260 -3.50 -1.07 0.85
CA ALA A 260 -3.72 -1.48 -0.53
C ALA A 260 -5.05 -2.23 -0.64
N GLY A 261 -5.78 -2.03 -1.73
CA GLY A 261 -7.05 -2.69 -2.01
C GLY A 261 -6.96 -3.52 -3.28
N GLY A 262 -8.05 -3.54 -4.04
CA GLY A 262 -8.04 -4.15 -5.36
C GLY A 262 -7.04 -3.47 -6.29
N GLU A 263 -6.32 -4.28 -7.07
CA GLU A 263 -5.48 -3.80 -8.18
C GLU A 263 -6.29 -3.75 -9.48
N ILE A 264 -5.94 -2.81 -10.35
CA ILE A 264 -6.40 -2.74 -11.73
C ILE A 264 -5.16 -2.99 -12.61
N PRO A 265 -5.01 -4.22 -13.13
CA PRO A 265 -3.80 -4.63 -13.83
C PRO A 265 -3.50 -3.78 -15.07
N TRP A 266 -2.21 -3.53 -15.32
CA TRP A 266 -1.62 -3.00 -16.55
C TRP A 266 -2.00 -1.55 -16.95
N LEU A 267 -3.06 -0.97 -16.40
CA LEU A 267 -3.51 0.38 -16.78
C LEU A 267 -2.53 1.48 -16.32
N GLY A 268 -1.79 1.25 -15.23
CA GLY A 268 -0.76 2.15 -14.74
C GLY A 268 0.42 2.29 -15.71
N THR A 269 0.67 1.31 -16.58
CA THR A 269 1.70 1.35 -17.64
C THR A 269 1.54 2.59 -18.52
N VAL A 270 0.31 3.02 -18.83
CA VAL A 270 0.06 4.24 -19.62
C VAL A 270 0.59 5.47 -18.90
N LYS A 271 0.32 5.59 -17.59
CA LYS A 271 0.81 6.72 -16.79
C LYS A 271 2.34 6.71 -16.70
N LEU A 272 2.96 5.55 -16.52
CA LEU A 272 4.42 5.42 -16.49
C LEU A 272 5.06 5.77 -17.83
N ALA A 273 4.45 5.36 -18.95
CA ALA A 273 4.96 5.65 -20.29
C ALA A 273 4.90 7.14 -20.65
N LEU A 274 3.92 7.85 -20.08
CA LEU A 274 3.76 9.30 -20.25
C LEU A 274 4.48 10.13 -19.18
N ASN A 275 5.04 9.48 -18.16
CA ASN A 275 5.72 10.19 -17.09
C ASN A 275 7.07 10.73 -17.58
N THR A 276 7.23 12.05 -17.51
CA THR A 276 8.45 12.76 -17.91
C THR A 276 9.31 13.19 -16.72
N ASP A 277 8.92 12.84 -15.49
CA ASP A 277 9.70 13.15 -14.30
C ASP A 277 11.03 12.37 -14.31
N PRO A 278 12.20 13.06 -14.27
CA PRO A 278 13.50 12.40 -14.20
C PRO A 278 13.70 11.52 -12.96
N ALA A 279 12.92 11.74 -11.90
CA ALA A 279 12.97 10.93 -10.68
C ALA A 279 12.13 9.65 -10.77
N SER A 280 11.25 9.52 -11.77
CA SER A 280 10.47 8.31 -11.98
C SER A 280 11.27 7.29 -12.80
N PRO A 281 11.26 6.00 -12.43
CA PRO A 281 11.85 4.95 -13.24
C PRO A 281 11.11 4.74 -14.57
N GLY A 282 9.93 5.36 -14.76
CA GLY A 282 9.13 5.20 -15.98
C GLY A 282 8.71 3.75 -16.16
N THR A 283 8.92 3.19 -17.35
CA THR A 283 8.45 1.84 -17.68
C THR A 283 9.52 0.74 -17.58
N ILE A 284 10.71 1.04 -17.02
CA ILE A 284 11.84 0.08 -17.00
C ILE A 284 11.54 -1.20 -16.24
N TYR A 285 10.63 -1.15 -15.26
CA TYR A 285 10.22 -2.28 -14.43
C TYR A 285 8.94 -2.96 -14.93
N VAL A 286 8.26 -2.40 -15.94
CA VAL A 286 7.01 -2.95 -16.46
C VAL A 286 7.32 -4.16 -17.34
N PRO A 287 6.76 -5.35 -17.05
CA PRO A 287 7.03 -6.54 -17.84
C PRO A 287 6.39 -6.44 -19.23
N ASN A 288 7.00 -7.12 -20.21
CA ASN A 288 6.53 -7.09 -21.61
C ASN A 288 5.11 -7.65 -21.77
N SER A 289 4.72 -8.60 -20.91
CA SER A 289 3.37 -9.17 -20.81
C SER A 289 2.32 -8.09 -20.54
N SER A 290 2.61 -7.13 -19.67
CA SER A 290 1.70 -6.03 -19.32
C SER A 290 1.32 -5.17 -20.52
N TYR A 291 2.24 -4.92 -21.46
CA TYR A 291 1.92 -4.15 -22.67
C TYR A 291 0.93 -4.87 -23.60
N PHE A 292 1.13 -6.17 -23.78
CA PHE A 292 0.23 -6.98 -24.59
C PHE A 292 -1.15 -7.10 -23.93
N ALA A 293 -1.18 -7.31 -22.62
CA ALA A 293 -2.41 -7.37 -21.85
C ALA A 293 -3.16 -6.03 -21.84
N LEU A 294 -2.45 -4.91 -21.68
CA LEU A 294 -3.01 -3.56 -21.84
C LEU A 294 -3.63 -3.36 -23.22
N PHE A 295 -2.94 -3.78 -24.29
CA PHE A 295 -3.49 -3.70 -25.64
C PHE A 295 -4.78 -4.52 -25.77
N LEU A 296 -4.83 -5.73 -25.22
CA LEU A 296 -6.04 -6.55 -25.21
C LEU A 296 -7.18 -5.91 -24.41
N VAL A 297 -6.90 -5.30 -23.26
CA VAL A 297 -7.90 -4.56 -22.47
C VAL A 297 -8.47 -3.39 -23.28
N VAL A 298 -7.62 -2.57 -23.88
CA VAL A 298 -8.05 -1.43 -24.69
C VAL A 298 -8.84 -1.89 -25.91
N ALA A 299 -8.35 -2.90 -26.64
CA ALA A 299 -9.07 -3.48 -27.77
C ALA A 299 -10.42 -4.07 -27.33
N GLY A 300 -10.46 -4.74 -26.19
CA GLY A 300 -11.68 -5.28 -25.59
C GLY A 300 -12.71 -4.19 -25.29
N VAL A 301 -12.30 -3.08 -24.66
CA VAL A 301 -13.19 -1.95 -24.38
C VAL A 301 -13.74 -1.31 -25.66
N LEU A 302 -12.91 -1.16 -26.70
CA LEU A 302 -13.32 -0.59 -27.99
C LEU A 302 -14.25 -1.51 -28.78
N LEU A 303 -14.03 -2.83 -28.71
CA LEU A 303 -14.85 -3.84 -29.40
C LEU A 303 -16.10 -4.23 -28.59
N ALA A 304 -16.10 -4.01 -27.28
CA ALA A 304 -17.21 -4.31 -26.38
C ALA A 304 -18.56 -3.78 -26.90
N PRO A 305 -18.74 -2.49 -27.27
CA PRO A 305 -20.02 -2.01 -27.77
C PRO A 305 -20.45 -2.76 -29.04
N MET A 306 -19.53 -3.04 -29.97
CA MET A 306 -19.86 -3.75 -31.22
C MET A 306 -20.34 -5.19 -30.96
N ALA A 307 -19.85 -5.84 -29.90
CA ALA A 307 -20.24 -7.19 -29.52
C ALA A 307 -21.47 -7.22 -28.60
N LEU A 308 -21.55 -6.32 -27.62
CA LEU A 308 -22.65 -6.25 -26.65
C LEU A 308 -23.92 -5.72 -27.28
N GLU A 309 -23.85 -4.72 -28.17
CA GLU A 309 -25.02 -4.11 -28.78
C GLU A 309 -25.94 -5.11 -29.51
N PRO A 310 -25.46 -5.99 -30.42
CA PRO A 310 -26.33 -6.98 -31.05
C PRO A 310 -26.89 -8.01 -30.05
N VAL A 311 -26.12 -8.34 -28.99
CA VAL A 311 -26.55 -9.28 -27.94
C VAL A 311 -27.66 -8.66 -27.10
N LEU A 312 -27.45 -7.45 -26.56
CA LEU A 312 -28.44 -6.68 -25.82
C LEU A 312 -29.68 -6.43 -26.68
N ASN A 313 -29.52 -6.02 -27.94
CA ASN A 313 -30.65 -5.83 -28.85
C ASN A 313 -31.44 -7.13 -29.06
N ARG A 314 -30.77 -8.29 -29.13
CA ARG A 314 -31.45 -9.58 -29.22
C ARG A 314 -32.20 -9.93 -27.93
N PHE A 315 -31.64 -9.62 -26.76
CA PHE A 315 -32.32 -9.85 -25.48
C PHE A 315 -33.52 -8.91 -25.29
N VAL A 316 -33.34 -7.61 -25.54
CA VAL A 316 -34.38 -6.59 -25.41
C VAL A 316 -35.55 -6.87 -26.36
N LYS A 317 -35.30 -7.22 -27.63
CA LYS A 317 -36.37 -7.59 -28.58
C LYS A 317 -37.12 -8.87 -28.18
N ASN A 318 -36.50 -9.76 -27.42
CA ASN A 318 -37.14 -10.98 -26.94
C ASN A 318 -37.81 -10.79 -25.58
N ALA A 319 -37.68 -9.62 -24.94
CA ALA A 319 -38.35 -9.33 -23.67
C ALA A 319 -39.88 -9.28 -23.88
N PRO A 320 -40.67 -9.92 -23.00
CA PRO A 320 -42.11 -10.00 -23.14
C PRO A 320 -42.79 -8.64 -23.09
N GLU A 321 -42.26 -7.69 -22.31
CA GLU A 321 -42.77 -6.31 -22.21
C GLU A 321 -42.68 -5.57 -23.56
N ILE A 322 -41.57 -5.73 -24.28
CA ILE A 322 -41.38 -5.11 -25.59
C ILE A 322 -42.29 -5.74 -26.63
N LYS A 323 -42.47 -7.08 -26.58
CA LYS A 323 -43.40 -7.78 -27.48
C LYS A 323 -44.83 -7.30 -27.31
N GLN A 324 -45.27 -7.20 -26.05
CA GLN A 324 -46.61 -6.71 -25.74
C GLN A 324 -46.81 -5.25 -26.21
N ALA A 325 -45.81 -4.39 -26.00
CA ALA A 325 -45.86 -3.01 -26.51
C ALA A 325 -45.90 -2.93 -28.05
N THR A 326 -45.19 -3.82 -28.76
CA THR A 326 -45.29 -3.88 -30.22
C THR A 326 -46.65 -4.39 -30.71
N ASP A 327 -47.22 -5.40 -30.05
CA ASP A 327 -48.54 -5.93 -30.39
C ASP A 327 -49.63 -4.85 -30.17
N GLU A 328 -49.55 -4.10 -29.07
CA GLU A 328 -50.48 -2.98 -28.77
C GLU A 328 -50.40 -1.84 -29.80
N MET A 329 -49.23 -1.57 -30.38
CA MET A 329 -49.07 -0.57 -31.45
C MET A 329 -49.51 -1.08 -32.83
N GLU A 330 -49.48 -2.39 -33.09
CA GLU A 330 -49.97 -2.97 -34.34
C GLU A 330 -51.51 -3.08 -34.37
N GLU A 331 -52.16 -2.99 -33.21
CA GLU A 331 -53.63 -2.99 -33.08
C GLU A 331 -54.27 -1.59 -33.24
N GLU A 332 -53.49 -0.49 -33.23
CA GLU A 332 -53.94 0.90 -33.54
C GLU A 332 -53.82 1.26 -35.04
#